data_AF-A0A645INR1-F1
#
_entry.id   AF-A0A645INR1-F1
#
_cell.length_a   1.000
_cell.length_b   1.000
_cell.length_c   1.000
_cell.angle_alpha   90.00
_cell.angle_beta   90.00
_cell.angle_gamma   90.00
#
_symmetry.space_group_name_H-M   'P 1'
#
loop_
_entity.id
_entity.type
_entity.pdbx_description
1 polymer ?
#
loop_
_entity_poly.entity_id
_entity_poly.type
_entity_poly.pdbx_seq_one_letter_code
_entity_poly.pdbx_strand_id
1 'polypeptide(L)'
;MWDKIKEEFDELQAEISDMNRDKMEAEFGDLFFSLINAARLYNINPENALERTNRKFIERFNYLESKTISMGNDLKKMSLEEMEAIWQEAKKNDTSHQTPDTGH
;
A
#
# COMPACT_ATOMS: atom_id res chain seq x y z
N MET A 1 -5.93 6.48 20.39
CA MET A 1 -6.00 5.66 19.15
C MET A 1 -4.64 5.55 18.49
N TRP A 2 -3.98 6.67 18.15
CA TRP A 2 -2.62 6.63 17.60
C TRP A 2 -1.60 5.97 18.53
N ASP A 3 -1.73 6.17 19.85
CA ASP A 3 -0.89 5.45 20.81
C ASP A 3 -1.11 3.93 20.76
N LYS A 4 -2.36 3.48 20.55
CA LYS A 4 -2.69 2.05 20.42
C LYS A 4 -2.13 1.47 19.12
N ILE A 5 -2.26 2.17 17.99
CA ILE A 5 -1.61 1.76 16.73
C ILE A 5 -0.10 1.61 16.90
N LYS A 6 0.54 2.53 17.64
CA LYS A 6 1.97 2.47 17.92
C LYS A 6 2.31 1.26 18.79
N GLU A 7 1.53 1.01 19.83
CA GLU A 7 1.65 -0.17 20.71
C GLU A 7 1.59 -1.48 19.89
N GLU A 8 0.55 -1.70 19.09
CA GLU A 8 0.44 -2.92 18.26
C GLU A 8 1.58 -3.06 17.25
N PHE A 9 2.06 -1.93 16.72
CA PHE A 9 3.20 -1.94 15.80
C PHE A 9 4.49 -2.37 16.50
N ASP A 10 4.72 -1.86 17.72
CA ASP A 10 5.89 -2.22 18.53
C ASP A 10 5.83 -3.70 18.96
N GLU A 11 4.64 -4.23 19.32
CA GLU A 11 4.40 -5.65 19.64
C GLU A 11 4.66 -6.56 18.42
N LEU A 12 4.13 -6.19 17.24
CA LEU A 12 4.41 -6.90 15.99
C LEU A 12 5.91 -6.92 15.67
N GLN A 13 6.63 -5.80 15.85
CA GLN A 13 8.07 -5.75 15.59
C GLN A 13 8.86 -6.68 16.52
N ALA A 14 8.45 -6.80 17.78
CA ALA A 14 9.07 -7.73 18.72
C ALA A 14 8.90 -9.18 18.26
N GLU A 15 7.68 -9.57 17.89
CA GLU A 15 7.39 -10.96 17.48
C GLU A 15 8.00 -11.33 16.11
N ILE A 16 8.14 -10.35 15.20
CA ILE A 16 8.93 -10.52 13.96
C ILE A 16 10.40 -10.83 14.27
N SER A 17 10.97 -10.14 15.26
CA SER A 17 12.38 -10.34 15.64
C SER A 17 12.61 -11.74 16.21
N ASP A 18 11.60 -12.28 16.90
CA ASP A 18 11.61 -13.64 17.44
C ASP A 18 11.19 -14.71 16.41
N MET A 19 10.80 -14.30 15.19
CA MET A 19 10.37 -15.16 14.08
C MET A 19 9.24 -16.14 14.46
N ASN A 20 8.42 -15.78 15.44
CA ASN A 20 7.31 -16.61 15.91
C ASN A 20 6.08 -16.38 15.05
N ARG A 21 5.85 -17.25 14.06
CA ARG A 21 4.77 -17.08 13.07
C ARG A 21 3.38 -16.93 13.67
N ASP A 22 3.03 -17.77 14.64
CA ASP A 22 1.68 -17.78 15.22
C ASP A 22 1.39 -16.46 15.95
N LYS A 23 2.40 -15.96 16.68
CA LYS A 23 2.28 -14.67 17.36
C LYS A 23 2.33 -13.49 16.39
N MET A 24 3.22 -13.53 15.39
CA MET A 24 3.24 -12.52 14.32
C MET A 24 1.87 -12.38 13.66
N GLU A 25 1.17 -13.48 13.37
CA GLU A 25 -0.18 -13.45 12.80
C GLU A 25 -1.20 -12.79 13.74
N ALA A 26 -1.12 -13.08 15.05
CA ALA A 26 -1.95 -12.42 16.05
C ALA A 26 -1.71 -10.89 16.09
N GLU A 27 -0.44 -10.48 16.20
CA GLU A 27 -0.07 -9.05 16.27
C GLU A 27 -0.40 -8.29 14.97
N PHE A 28 -0.28 -8.94 13.80
CA PHE A 28 -0.77 -8.36 12.54
C PHE A 28 -2.28 -8.10 12.59
N GLY A 29 -3.05 -9.02 13.20
CA GLY A 29 -4.49 -8.88 13.40
C GLY A 29 -4.82 -7.67 14.28
N ASP A 30 -4.12 -7.49 15.39
CA ASP A 30 -4.34 -6.39 16.32
C ASP A 30 -3.96 -5.03 15.70
N LEU A 31 -2.85 -4.98 14.94
CA LEU A 31 -2.49 -3.80 14.17
C LEU A 31 -3.56 -3.44 13.12
N PHE A 32 -4.08 -4.41 12.36
CA PHE A 32 -5.16 -4.17 11.42
C PHE A 32 -6.44 -3.69 12.11
N PHE A 33 -6.80 -4.29 13.25
CA PHE A 33 -7.97 -3.89 14.02
C PHE A 33 -7.85 -2.44 14.51
N SER A 34 -6.68 -2.05 15.01
CA SER A 34 -6.37 -0.69 15.44
C SER A 34 -6.46 0.32 14.28
N LEU A 35 -5.95 -0.02 13.09
CA LEU A 35 -6.06 0.82 11.90
C LEU A 35 -7.51 0.96 11.41
N ILE A 36 -8.28 -0.13 11.40
CA ILE A 36 -9.71 -0.13 11.05
C ILE A 36 -10.50 0.78 11.99
N ASN A 37 -10.23 0.71 13.29
CA ASN A 37 -10.91 1.54 14.27
C ASN A 37 -10.50 3.02 14.15
N ALA A 38 -9.24 3.32 13.84
CA ALA A 38 -8.83 4.68 13.53
C ALA A 38 -9.57 5.26 12.32
N ALA A 39 -9.69 4.48 11.22
CA ALA A 39 -10.47 4.90 10.06
C ALA A 39 -11.93 5.24 10.43
N ARG A 40 -12.57 4.36 11.22
CA ARG A 40 -13.94 4.58 11.71
C ARG A 40 -14.09 5.85 12.56
N LEU A 41 -13.13 6.15 13.45
CA LEU A 41 -13.14 7.39 14.25
C LEU A 41 -13.12 8.66 13.39
N TYR A 42 -12.46 8.61 12.23
CA TYR A 42 -12.43 9.70 11.26
C TYR A 42 -13.61 9.67 10.27
N ASN A 43 -14.64 8.86 10.51
CA ASN A 43 -15.77 8.63 9.60
C ASN A 43 -15.34 8.14 8.20
N ILE A 44 -14.20 7.44 8.12
CA ILE A 44 -13.72 6.81 6.90
C ILE A 44 -14.19 5.35 6.91
N ASN A 45 -14.81 4.92 5.80
CA ASN A 45 -15.07 3.50 5.59
C ASN A 45 -13.74 2.81 5.19
N PRO A 46 -13.21 1.87 6.00
CA PRO A 46 -11.92 1.25 5.76
C PRO A 46 -11.91 0.35 4.50
N GLU A 47 -13.02 -0.29 4.16
CA GLU A 47 -13.14 -1.10 2.94
C GLU A 47 -13.02 -0.22 1.70
N ASN A 48 -13.74 0.90 1.65
CA ASN A 48 -13.64 1.86 0.56
C ASN A 48 -12.23 2.48 0.45
N ALA A 49 -11.57 2.73 1.59
CA ALA A 49 -10.21 3.25 1.61
C ALA A 49 -9.20 2.24 1.03
N LEU A 50 -9.34 0.96 1.39
CA LEU A 50 -8.52 -0.11 0.86
C LEU A 50 -8.82 -0.37 -0.63
N GLU A 51 -10.09 -0.38 -1.04
CA GLU A 51 -10.50 -0.54 -2.43
C GLU A 51 -9.88 0.54 -3.34
N ARG A 52 -9.87 1.80 -2.89
CA ARG A 52 -9.21 2.90 -3.61
C ARG A 52 -7.72 2.65 -3.79
N THR A 53 -7.05 2.08 -2.80
CA THR A 53 -5.62 1.73 -2.87
C THR A 53 -5.40 0.57 -3.85
N ASN A 54 -6.23 -0.47 -3.78
CA ASN A 54 -6.16 -1.61 -4.69
C ASN A 54 -6.40 -1.20 -6.15
N ARG A 55 -7.36 -0.32 -6.42
CA ARG A 55 -7.61 0.20 -7.77
C ARG A 55 -6.39 0.94 -8.34
N LYS A 56 -5.77 1.83 -7.56
CA LYS A 56 -4.52 2.52 -7.99
C LYS A 56 -3.39 1.52 -8.28
N PHE A 57 -3.25 0.48 -7.45
CA PHE A 57 -2.27 -0.57 -7.69
C PHE A 57 -2.53 -1.29 -9.01
N ILE A 58 -3.77 -1.71 -9.27
CA ILE A 58 -4.17 -2.40 -10.51
C ILE A 58 -3.93 -1.50 -11.73
N GLU A 59 -4.34 -0.23 -11.68
CA GLU A 59 -4.12 0.73 -12.77
C GLU A 59 -2.63 0.90 -13.09
N ARG A 60 -1.79 1.06 -12.07
CA ARG A 60 -0.33 1.20 -12.23
C ARG A 60 0.32 -0.09 -12.72
N PHE A 61 -0.13 -1.23 -12.24
CA PHE A 61 0.37 -2.53 -12.66
C PHE A 61 0.00 -2.82 -14.13
N ASN A 62 -1.22 -2.50 -14.55
CA ASN A 62 -1.63 -2.64 -15.94
C ASN A 62 -0.81 -1.73 -16.87
N TYR A 63 -0.49 -0.51 -16.42
CA TYR A 63 0.42 0.38 -17.15
C TYR A 63 1.83 -0.23 -17.28
N LEU A 64 2.37 -0.73 -16.16
CA LEU A 64 3.66 -1.40 -16.11
C LEU A 64 3.72 -2.57 -17.11
N GLU A 65 2.71 -3.43 -17.12
CA GLU A 65 2.62 -4.59 -18.02
C GLU A 65 2.53 -4.15 -19.49
N SER A 66 1.63 -3.21 -19.81
CA SER A 66 1.45 -2.70 -21.18
C SER A 66 2.71 -2.04 -21.74
N LYS A 67 3.36 -1.19 -20.92
CA LYS A 67 4.63 -0.54 -21.29
C LYS A 67 5.73 -1.57 -21.54
N THR A 68 5.86 -2.55 -20.66
CA THR A 68 6.84 -3.63 -20.79
C THR A 68 6.66 -4.40 -22.10
N ILE A 69 5.42 -4.77 -22.44
CA ILE A 69 5.09 -5.45 -23.69
C ILE A 69 5.44 -4.57 -24.90
N SER A 70 5.11 -3.28 -24.87
CA SER A 70 5.42 -2.34 -25.97
C SER A 70 6.92 -2.17 -26.22
N MET A 71 7.76 -2.38 -25.21
CA MET A 71 9.22 -2.35 -25.31
C MET A 71 9.78 -3.67 -25.85
N GLY A 72 8.95 -4.68 -26.06
CA GLY A 72 9.36 -6.03 -26.46
C GLY A 72 10.03 -6.82 -25.33
N ASN A 73 9.83 -6.40 -24.08
CA ASN A 73 10.42 -7.02 -22.90
C ASN A 73 9.44 -7.99 -22.23
N ASP A 74 9.98 -8.87 -21.40
CA ASP A 74 9.21 -9.75 -20.50
C ASP A 74 9.31 -9.20 -19.08
N LEU A 75 8.16 -8.92 -18.45
CA LEU A 75 8.11 -8.37 -17.10
C LEU A 75 8.89 -9.24 -16.11
N LYS A 76 8.87 -10.57 -16.28
CA LYS A 76 9.58 -11.50 -15.38
C LYS A 76 11.10 -11.41 -15.47
N LYS A 77 11.63 -10.75 -16.51
CA LYS A 77 13.07 -10.59 -16.76
C LYS A 77 13.58 -9.20 -16.43
N MET A 78 12.69 -8.28 -16.05
CA MET A 78 13.09 -6.93 -15.67
C MET A 78 13.68 -6.91 -14.27
N SER A 79 14.67 -6.04 -14.08
CA SER A 79 15.18 -5.69 -12.76
C SER A 79 14.16 -4.86 -11.98
N LEU A 80 14.29 -4.84 -10.65
CA LEU A 80 13.43 -4.03 -9.78
C LEU A 80 13.58 -2.54 -10.10
N GLU A 81 14.78 -2.10 -10.48
CA GLU A 81 15.07 -0.72 -10.87
C GLU A 81 14.34 -0.31 -12.15
N GLU A 82 14.30 -1.20 -13.16
CA GLU A 82 13.54 -0.95 -14.39
C GLU A 82 12.03 -0.94 -14.14
N MET A 83 11.53 -1.86 -13.32
CA MET A 83 10.12 -1.87 -12.92
C MET A 83 9.76 -0.59 -12.17
N GLU A 84 10.61 -0.15 -11.25
CA GLU A 84 10.37 1.07 -10.47
C GLU A 84 10.36 2.32 -11.37
N ALA A 85 11.22 2.40 -12.39
CA ALA A 85 11.21 3.50 -13.34
C ALA A 85 9.84 3.62 -14.06
N ILE A 86 9.32 2.51 -14.60
CA ILE A 86 8.01 2.47 -15.26
C ILE A 86 6.88 2.71 -14.25
N TRP A 87 7.01 2.19 -13.03
CA TRP A 87 6.05 2.42 -11.95
C TRP A 87 5.92 3.91 -11.58
N GLN A 88 7.03 4.64 -11.58
CA GLN A 88 7.03 6.09 -11.38
C GLN A 88 6.41 6.86 -12.55
N GLU A 89 6.53 6.37 -13.79
CA GLU A 89 5.75 6.88 -14.94
C GLU A 89 4.25 6.64 -14.72
N ALA A 90 3.86 5.43 -14.30
CA ALA A 90 2.46 5.08 -14.01
C ALA A 90 1.84 6.00 -12.96
N LYS A 91 2.58 6.32 -11.89
CA LYS A 91 2.16 7.28 -10.85
C LYS A 91 1.88 8.68 -11.38
N LYS A 92 2.61 9.15 -12.40
CA LYS A 92 2.40 10.48 -13.00
C LYS A 92 1.15 10.53 -13.88
N ASN A 93 0.79 9.41 -14.48
CA ASN A 93 -0.40 9.29 -15.34
C ASN A 93 -1.69 9.04 -14.52
N ASP A 94 -1.55 8.58 -13.27
CA ASP A 94 -2.63 8.39 -12.31
C ASP A 94 -3.13 9.76 -11.79
N THR A 95 -4.05 10.39 -12.51
CA THR A 95 -4.67 11.69 -12.16
C THR A 95 -5.66 11.59 -11.01
N SER A 96 -5.86 10.40 -10.41
CA SER A 96 -6.85 10.18 -9.36
C SER A 96 -6.62 11.03 -8.11
N HIS A 97 -5.45 11.67 -7.95
CA HIS A 97 -5.10 12.61 -6.89
C HIS A 97 -4.36 13.86 -7.41
N GLN A 98 -4.95 14.60 -8.36
CA GLN A 98 -4.72 16.05 -8.37
C GLN A 98 -5.62 16.66 -7.30
N THR A 99 -5.12 16.79 -6.06
CA THR A 99 -5.68 17.78 -5.14
C THR A 99 -5.53 19.14 -5.81
N PRO A 100 -6.60 19.98 -5.90
CA PRO A 100 -6.40 21.38 -6.24
C PRO A 100 -5.43 21.95 -5.21
N ASP A 101 -4.35 22.57 -5.67
CA ASP A 101 -3.53 23.45 -4.85
C ASP A 101 -4.42 24.59 -4.37
N THR A 102 -5.11 24.38 -3.23
CA THR A 102 -5.73 25.48 -2.51
C THR A 102 -4.64 26.10 -1.65
N GLY A 103 -3.80 26.91 -2.28
CA GLY A 103 -3.00 27.88 -1.56
C GLY A 103 -3.95 28.81 -0.82
N HIS A 104 -4.01 28.69 0.50
CA HIS A 104 -4.44 29.69 1.48
C HIS A 104 -3.65 29.46 2.77
#